data_AF-A0AAW1SCR8-F1
#
_entry.id   AF-A0AAW1SCR8-F1
#
_cell.length_a   1.000
_cell.length_b   1.000
_cell.length_c   1.000
_cell.angle_alpha   90.00
_cell.angle_beta   90.00
_cell.angle_gamma   90.00
#
_symmetry.space_group_name_H-M   'P 1'
#
loop_
_entity.id
_entity.type
_entity.pdbx_description
1 polymer ?
#
loop_
_entity_poly.entity_id
_entity_poly.type
_entity_poly.pdbx_seq_one_letter_code
_entity_poly.pdbx_strand_id
1 'polypeptide(L)'
;MEQQCHCERPVGPQRPALHQQGWRVTERCRPVKQRRCSRIHAAESGLLQKMGRVLKEKATGDLDRIFKGTSKTRERLGLVDELLAYWRVEDAEATLEELEDLLISVDFGPKTSGKVVDAVRTSIKRGKIKSGDDIRKELQTAIKQLLADRGGPNTELRLGAERPNVIMVVGVNGSGKTTTIGKLAA
;
A
#
# COMPACT_ATOMS: atom_id res chain seq x y z
N MET A 1 -13.50 40.24 23.88
CA MET A 1 -14.47 40.88 22.98
C MET A 1 -14.33 40.25 21.62
N GLU A 2 -15.07 39.16 21.41
CA GLU A 2 -15.18 38.47 20.12
C GLU A 2 -15.85 39.39 19.11
N GLN A 3 -15.23 39.56 17.94
CA GLN A 3 -15.91 40.11 16.77
C GLN A 3 -16.13 38.96 15.80
N GLN A 4 -17.41 38.62 15.64
CA GLN A 4 -17.89 37.60 14.71
C GLN A 4 -17.76 38.11 13.28
N CYS A 5 -17.01 37.42 12.42
CA CYS A 5 -17.06 37.67 10.99
C CYS A 5 -18.32 36.97 10.43
N HIS A 6 -19.35 37.75 10.12
CA HIS A 6 -20.50 37.29 9.33
C HIS A 6 -20.16 37.37 7.84
N CYS A 7 -20.21 36.22 7.16
CA CYS A 7 -20.33 36.17 5.70
C CYS A 7 -21.81 36.12 5.34
N GLU A 8 -22.42 37.26 5.05
CA GLU A 8 -23.76 37.31 4.48
C GLU A 8 -23.72 36.77 3.04
N ARG A 9 -24.47 35.69 2.77
CA ARG A 9 -24.77 35.30 1.39
C ARG A 9 -25.76 36.31 0.82
N PRO A 10 -25.56 36.82 -0.40
CA PRO A 10 -26.58 37.63 -1.03
C PRO A 10 -27.81 36.76 -1.36
N VAL A 11 -28.95 37.15 -0.79
CA VAL A 11 -30.28 36.60 -1.10
C VAL A 11 -30.85 37.44 -2.24
N GLY A 12 -31.04 36.84 -3.42
CA GLY A 12 -31.61 37.51 -4.60
C GLY A 12 -32.06 36.50 -5.66
N PRO A 13 -33.06 36.85 -6.49
CA PRO A 13 -34.14 35.93 -6.88
C PRO A 13 -33.85 35.07 -8.12
N GLN A 14 -34.79 34.15 -8.36
CA GLN A 14 -34.81 33.04 -9.32
C GLN A 14 -34.32 33.37 -10.74
N ARG A 15 -33.69 32.37 -11.37
CA ARG A 15 -33.20 32.35 -12.76
C ARG A 15 -34.28 32.78 -13.76
N PRO A 16 -33.88 33.27 -14.95
CA PRO A 16 -33.89 32.33 -16.08
C PRO A 16 -32.65 32.42 -16.99
N ALA A 17 -32.54 31.41 -17.85
CA ALA A 17 -31.52 31.20 -18.86
C ALA A 17 -31.45 32.34 -19.90
N LEU A 18 -30.25 32.71 -20.33
CA LEU A 18 -29.75 32.50 -21.71
C LEU A 18 -28.40 33.23 -21.90
N HIS A 19 -27.59 32.62 -22.76
CA HIS A 19 -26.68 33.28 -23.70
C HIS A 19 -25.29 33.74 -23.25
N GLN A 20 -24.38 33.42 -24.17
CA GLN A 20 -22.93 33.61 -24.18
C GLN A 20 -22.56 35.10 -24.15
N GLN A 21 -21.54 35.46 -23.37
CA GLN A 21 -20.39 36.32 -23.72
C GLN A 21 -19.63 36.76 -22.47
N GLY A 22 -18.30 36.88 -22.62
CA GLY A 22 -17.33 36.90 -21.53
C GLY A 22 -17.43 38.08 -20.57
N TRP A 23 -17.04 37.81 -19.31
CA TRP A 23 -16.88 38.83 -18.29
C TRP A 23 -15.40 39.20 -18.15
N ARG A 24 -15.08 40.43 -18.59
CA ARG A 24 -13.86 41.14 -18.25
C ARG A 24 -13.93 41.56 -16.79
N VAL A 25 -13.02 41.06 -15.96
CA VAL A 25 -12.76 41.61 -14.63
C VAL A 25 -11.85 42.82 -14.81
N THR A 26 -12.43 44.01 -14.91
CA THR A 26 -11.71 45.26 -14.64
C THR A 26 -12.22 45.80 -13.33
N GLU A 27 -11.50 45.56 -12.24
CA GLU A 27 -11.48 46.50 -11.12
C GLU A 27 -10.28 46.27 -10.20
N ARG A 28 -9.79 47.41 -9.74
CA ARG A 28 -8.41 47.68 -9.36
C ARG A 28 -8.37 47.73 -7.83
N CYS A 29 -8.02 46.62 -7.18
CA CYS A 29 -7.86 46.59 -5.73
C CYS A 29 -6.51 47.22 -5.35
N ARG A 30 -6.53 48.38 -4.68
CA ARG A 30 -5.33 49.03 -4.10
C ARG A 30 -4.83 48.26 -2.87
N PRO A 31 -3.51 48.24 -2.58
CA PRO A 31 -2.98 47.58 -1.39
C PRO A 31 -3.10 48.48 -0.16
N VAL A 32 -3.76 48.01 0.90
CA VAL A 32 -3.65 48.58 2.24
C VAL A 32 -2.44 47.98 2.94
N LYS A 33 -1.54 48.86 3.40
CA LYS A 33 -0.27 48.56 4.10
C LYS A 33 -0.45 47.52 5.20
N GLN A 34 0.17 46.37 5.00
CA GLN A 34 0.36 45.30 5.98
C GLN A 34 1.20 45.82 7.15
N ARG A 35 0.55 46.14 8.28
CA ARG A 35 1.24 46.24 9.58
C ARG A 35 1.44 44.81 10.10
N ARG A 36 2.69 44.45 10.38
CA ARG A 36 3.10 43.18 10.99
C ARG A 36 2.33 42.95 12.29
N CYS A 37 1.47 41.92 12.31
CA CYS A 37 1.13 41.23 13.55
C CYS A 37 2.02 39.99 13.61
N SER A 38 3.14 40.10 14.33
CA SER A 38 4.00 38.96 14.66
C SER A 38 3.51 38.34 15.96
N ARG A 39 2.68 37.29 15.85
CA ARG A 39 2.47 36.19 16.82
C ARG A 39 1.22 35.44 16.37
N ILE A 40 1.23 34.13 16.56
CA ILE A 40 0.19 33.14 16.16
C ILE A 40 0.36 32.61 14.71
N HIS A 41 1.45 31.90 14.41
CA HIS A 41 1.52 30.93 13.29
C HIS A 41 2.71 29.95 13.48
N ALA A 42 2.93 29.43 14.69
CA ALA A 42 4.06 28.51 14.95
C ALA A 42 3.71 27.28 15.81
N ALA A 43 2.45 27.10 16.23
CA ALA A 43 2.07 25.98 17.09
C ALA A 43 1.47 24.78 16.32
N GLU A 44 0.85 25.00 15.16
CA GLU A 44 0.15 23.92 14.42
C GLU A 44 1.08 23.09 13.52
N SER A 45 2.16 23.68 13.01
CA SER A 45 3.13 22.99 12.15
C SER A 45 3.96 21.94 12.89
N GLY A 46 4.28 22.17 14.17
CA GLY A 46 5.07 21.24 14.99
C GLY A 46 4.32 19.97 15.39
N LEU A 47 2.99 20.03 15.56
CA LEU A 47 2.19 18.86 15.94
C LEU A 47 2.05 17.87 14.78
N LEU A 48 1.79 18.36 13.56
CA LEU A 48 1.70 17.53 12.36
C LEU A 48 3.04 16.89 12.00
N GLN A 49 4.15 17.63 12.17
CA GLN A 49 5.50 17.10 11.97
C GLN A 49 5.86 16.03 13.02
N LYS A 50 5.47 16.24 14.29
CA LYS A 50 5.62 15.25 15.35
C LYS A 50 4.77 14.01 15.09
N MET A 51 3.50 14.17 14.71
CA MET A 51 2.62 13.05 14.35
C MET A 51 3.17 12.29 13.15
N GLY A 52 3.66 12.98 12.12
CA GLY A 52 4.32 12.37 10.97
C GLY A 52 5.57 11.57 11.35
N ARG A 53 6.39 12.07 12.29
CA ARG A 53 7.55 11.34 12.82
C ARG A 53 7.13 10.10 13.61
N VAL A 54 6.12 10.20 14.46
CA VAL A 54 5.62 9.06 15.25
C VAL A 54 4.98 7.99 14.37
N LEU A 55 4.21 8.39 13.35
CA LEU A 55 3.65 7.47 12.36
C LEU A 55 4.77 6.78 11.56
N LYS A 56 5.81 7.52 11.17
CA LYS A 56 6.99 6.96 10.50
C LYS A 56 7.77 6.00 11.41
N GLU A 57 8.03 6.35 12.66
CA GLU A 57 8.71 5.48 13.64
C GLU A 57 7.92 4.20 13.90
N LYS A 58 6.59 4.29 14.09
CA LYS A 58 5.73 3.10 14.27
C LYS A 58 5.68 2.24 13.02
N ALA A 59 5.52 2.83 11.84
CA ALA A 59 5.54 2.09 10.58
C ALA A 59 6.88 1.37 10.36
N THR A 60 8.01 2.02 10.70
CA THR A 60 9.33 1.40 10.65
C THR A 60 9.42 0.22 11.64
N GLY A 61 8.93 0.40 12.88
CA GLY A 61 8.94 -0.65 13.90
C GLY A 61 8.08 -1.86 13.55
N ASP A 62 6.92 -1.66 12.93
CA ASP A 62 6.05 -2.76 12.50
C ASP A 62 6.62 -3.48 11.27
N LEU A 63 7.22 -2.75 10.32
CA LEU A 63 7.95 -3.36 9.20
C LEU A 63 9.15 -4.16 9.68
N ASP A 64 9.92 -3.66 10.64
CA ASP A 64 11.07 -4.36 11.21
C ASP A 64 10.64 -5.67 11.89
N ARG A 65 9.48 -5.68 12.57
CA ARG A 65 8.91 -6.90 13.14
C ARG A 65 8.54 -7.92 12.06
N ILE A 66 7.92 -7.48 10.97
CA ILE A 66 7.60 -8.34 9.83
C ILE A 66 8.91 -8.91 9.26
N PHE A 67 9.88 -8.06 8.94
CA PHE A 67 11.16 -8.48 8.36
C PHE A 67 11.95 -9.42 9.26
N LYS A 68 11.93 -9.19 10.58
CA LYS A 68 12.54 -10.10 11.56
C LYS A 68 11.83 -11.46 11.56
N GLY A 69 10.49 -11.46 11.51
CA GLY A 69 9.67 -12.66 11.46
C GLY A 69 9.85 -13.48 10.18
N THR A 70 10.14 -12.83 9.06
CA THR A 70 10.35 -13.48 7.75
C THR A 70 11.83 -13.69 7.38
N SER A 71 12.76 -13.43 8.30
CA SER A 71 14.21 -13.47 8.04
C SER A 71 14.69 -14.78 7.43
N LYS A 72 14.32 -15.93 8.02
CA LYS A 72 14.70 -17.26 7.52
C LYS A 72 14.16 -17.54 6.11
N THR A 73 12.92 -17.13 5.82
CA THR A 73 12.33 -17.29 4.48
C THR A 73 13.04 -16.41 3.46
N ARG A 74 13.40 -15.18 3.83
CA ARG A 74 14.15 -14.26 2.98
C ARG A 74 15.55 -14.76 2.65
N GLU A 75 16.23 -15.37 3.62
CA GLU A 75 17.54 -15.98 3.41
C GLU A 75 17.45 -17.11 2.37
N ARG A 76 16.47 -18.02 2.49
CA ARG A 76 16.24 -19.08 1.50
C ARG A 76 15.86 -18.54 0.12
N LEU A 77 15.06 -17.47 0.07
CA LEU A 77 14.73 -16.77 -1.17
C LEU A 77 15.93 -16.04 -1.79
N GLY A 78 17.04 -15.86 -1.06
CA GLY A 78 18.29 -15.29 -1.61
C GLY A 78 18.89 -16.15 -2.73
N LEU A 79 18.64 -17.47 -2.70
CA LEU A 79 19.03 -18.39 -3.78
C LEU A 79 18.38 -18.04 -5.12
N VAL A 80 17.23 -17.35 -5.11
CA VAL A 80 16.59 -16.85 -6.34
C VAL A 80 17.48 -15.79 -6.98
N ASP A 81 18.06 -14.90 -6.19
CA ASP A 81 18.92 -13.83 -6.71
C ASP A 81 20.21 -14.42 -7.31
N GLU A 82 20.75 -15.50 -6.73
CA GLU A 82 21.89 -16.24 -7.26
C GLU A 82 21.57 -16.94 -8.59
N LEU A 83 20.42 -17.62 -8.67
CA LEU A 83 19.94 -18.26 -9.89
C LEU A 83 19.75 -17.25 -11.04
N LEU A 84 19.15 -16.10 -10.73
CA LEU A 84 18.85 -15.06 -11.72
C LEU A 84 20.09 -14.26 -12.17
N ALA A 85 21.19 -14.29 -11.42
CA ALA A 85 22.43 -13.59 -11.79
C ALA A 85 23.08 -14.17 -13.06
N TYR A 86 22.90 -15.48 -13.29
CA TYR A 86 23.45 -16.19 -14.46
C TYR A 86 22.42 -16.39 -15.58
N TRP A 87 21.25 -15.74 -15.48
CA TRP A 87 20.16 -15.93 -16.42
C TRP A 87 20.56 -15.54 -17.86
N ARG A 88 20.13 -16.39 -18.80
CA ARG A 88 20.26 -16.20 -20.25
C ARG A 88 18.94 -16.54 -20.94
N VAL A 89 18.68 -15.89 -22.05
CA VAL A 89 17.44 -16.13 -22.82
C VAL A 89 17.43 -17.54 -23.42
N GLU A 90 18.60 -18.03 -23.83
CA GLU A 90 18.76 -19.35 -24.43
C GLU A 90 18.43 -20.49 -23.46
N ASP A 91 18.74 -20.30 -22.17
CA ASP A 91 18.56 -21.30 -21.11
C ASP A 91 17.28 -21.07 -20.29
N ALA A 92 16.36 -20.23 -20.81
CA ALA A 92 15.22 -19.74 -20.04
C ALA A 92 14.35 -20.85 -19.44
N GLU A 93 14.05 -21.93 -20.16
CA GLU A 93 13.20 -23.01 -19.61
C GLU A 93 13.90 -23.79 -18.48
N ALA A 94 15.21 -24.04 -18.58
CA ALA A 94 15.96 -24.68 -17.50
C ALA A 94 16.00 -23.80 -16.25
N THR A 95 16.27 -22.49 -16.41
CA THR A 95 16.23 -21.55 -15.28
C THR A 95 14.83 -21.45 -14.64
N LEU A 96 13.76 -21.54 -15.43
CA LEU A 96 12.39 -21.49 -14.92
C LEU A 96 12.01 -22.76 -14.14
N GLU A 97 12.51 -23.93 -14.54
CA GLU A 97 12.32 -25.19 -13.82
C GLU A 97 13.05 -25.15 -12.47
N GLU A 98 14.31 -24.72 -12.44
CA GLU A 98 15.07 -24.53 -11.19
C GLU A 98 14.41 -23.48 -10.28
N LEU A 99 13.86 -22.41 -10.85
CA LEU A 99 13.10 -21.40 -10.11
C LEU A 99 11.83 -22.00 -9.50
N GLU A 100 11.13 -22.89 -10.22
CA GLU A 100 9.93 -23.56 -9.71
C GLU A 100 10.25 -24.44 -8.50
N ASP A 101 11.28 -25.27 -8.61
CA ASP A 101 11.74 -26.14 -7.52
C ASP A 101 12.15 -25.34 -6.29
N LEU A 102 12.86 -24.23 -6.51
CA LEU A 102 13.25 -23.33 -5.43
C LEU A 102 12.03 -22.71 -4.74
N LEU A 103 11.01 -22.28 -5.49
CA LEU A 103 9.76 -21.76 -4.93
C LEU A 103 9.00 -22.83 -4.13
N ILE A 104 9.02 -24.09 -4.58
CA ILE A 104 8.44 -25.22 -3.84
C ILE A 104 9.18 -25.43 -2.51
N SER A 105 10.51 -25.33 -2.51
CA SER A 105 11.35 -25.53 -1.30
C SER A 105 11.12 -24.49 -0.19
N VAL A 106 10.57 -23.32 -0.55
CA VAL A 106 10.25 -22.21 0.37
C VAL A 106 8.75 -22.09 0.68
N ASP A 107 8.03 -23.20 0.60
CA ASP A 107 6.64 -23.37 1.03
C ASP A 107 5.55 -22.72 0.13
N PHE A 108 5.82 -22.40 -1.14
CA PHE A 108 4.75 -21.92 -2.05
C PHE A 108 3.82 -23.04 -2.51
N GLY A 109 4.35 -24.27 -2.58
CA GLY A 109 3.66 -25.45 -3.09
C GLY A 109 3.49 -25.46 -4.62
N PRO A 110 3.33 -26.65 -5.23
CA PRO A 110 3.45 -26.87 -6.68
C PRO A 110 2.44 -26.07 -7.51
N LYS A 111 1.20 -25.92 -7.00
CA LYS A 111 0.15 -25.17 -7.70
C LYS A 111 0.44 -23.67 -7.76
N THR A 112 1.06 -23.10 -6.73
CA THR A 112 1.33 -21.66 -6.67
C THR A 112 2.63 -21.36 -7.40
N SER A 113 3.67 -22.17 -7.22
CA SER A 113 4.95 -22.05 -7.93
C SER A 113 4.73 -22.09 -9.44
N GLY A 114 4.04 -23.10 -9.96
CA GLY A 114 3.78 -23.21 -11.40
C GLY A 114 3.03 -22.01 -11.97
N LYS A 115 2.00 -21.51 -11.27
CA LYS A 115 1.28 -20.29 -11.69
C LYS A 115 2.18 -19.05 -11.78
N VAL A 116 3.07 -18.89 -10.81
CA VAL A 116 3.99 -17.75 -10.74
C VAL A 116 5.04 -17.86 -11.86
N VAL A 117 5.62 -19.05 -12.05
CA VAL A 117 6.61 -19.33 -13.10
C VAL A 117 6.00 -19.19 -14.49
N ASP A 118 4.76 -19.64 -14.70
CA ASP A 118 4.03 -19.47 -15.97
C ASP A 118 3.79 -18.01 -16.34
N ALA A 119 3.55 -17.14 -15.35
CA ALA A 119 3.44 -15.71 -15.58
C ALA A 119 4.77 -15.13 -16.09
N VAL A 120 5.89 -15.50 -15.46
CA VAL A 120 7.23 -15.12 -15.91
C VAL A 120 7.52 -15.67 -17.31
N ARG A 121 7.26 -16.95 -17.55
CA ARG A 121 7.39 -17.62 -18.86
C ARG A 121 6.62 -16.88 -19.96
N THR A 122 5.40 -16.45 -19.66
CA THR A 122 4.57 -15.67 -20.60
C THR A 122 5.19 -14.30 -20.89
N SER A 123 5.76 -13.64 -19.89
CA SER A 123 6.43 -12.34 -20.04
C SER A 123 7.76 -12.44 -20.81
N ILE A 124 8.50 -13.55 -20.67
CA ILE A 124 9.66 -13.87 -21.52
C ILE A 124 9.23 -14.04 -22.98
N LYS A 125 8.19 -14.85 -23.25
CA LYS A 125 7.65 -15.07 -24.60
C LYS A 125 7.14 -13.78 -25.26
N ARG A 126 6.69 -12.80 -24.46
CA ARG A 126 6.28 -11.46 -24.92
C ARG A 126 7.44 -10.49 -25.14
N GLY A 127 8.68 -10.91 -24.92
CA GLY A 127 9.88 -10.08 -25.08
C GLY A 127 10.00 -8.95 -24.05
N LYS A 128 9.33 -9.07 -22.90
CA LYS A 128 9.37 -8.04 -21.84
C LYS A 128 10.59 -8.16 -20.92
N ILE A 129 11.18 -9.35 -20.86
CA ILE A 129 12.27 -9.69 -19.95
C ILE A 129 13.60 -9.57 -20.69
N LYS A 130 14.51 -8.74 -20.16
CA LYS A 130 15.85 -8.54 -20.74
C LYS A 130 16.98 -8.86 -19.75
N SER A 131 16.64 -9.08 -18.49
CA SER A 131 17.59 -9.32 -17.40
C SER A 131 16.95 -10.16 -16.30
N GLY A 132 17.79 -10.75 -15.43
CA GLY A 132 17.33 -11.41 -14.20
C GLY A 132 16.54 -10.49 -13.27
N ASP A 133 16.89 -9.19 -13.23
CA ASP A 133 16.13 -8.19 -12.47
C ASP A 133 14.69 -8.01 -12.98
N ASP A 134 14.46 -8.14 -14.29
CA ASP A 134 13.12 -8.08 -14.85
C ASP A 134 12.30 -9.32 -14.45
N ILE A 135 12.94 -10.49 -14.38
CA ILE A 135 12.32 -11.70 -13.84
C ILE A 135 11.92 -11.50 -12.38
N ARG A 136 12.81 -10.93 -11.56
CA ARG A 136 12.51 -10.64 -10.15
C ARG A 136 11.31 -9.70 -10.01
N LYS A 137 11.22 -8.66 -10.83
CA LYS A 137 10.08 -7.72 -10.83
C LYS A 137 8.79 -8.42 -11.27
N GLU A 138 8.86 -9.25 -12.28
CA GLU A 138 7.71 -10.02 -12.78
C GLU A 138 7.23 -11.02 -11.72
N LEU A 139 8.15 -11.71 -11.05
CA LEU A 139 7.87 -12.61 -9.92
C LEU A 139 7.12 -11.88 -8.80
N GLN A 140 7.63 -10.70 -8.38
CA GLN A 140 6.96 -9.88 -7.38
C GLN A 140 5.56 -9.45 -7.82
N THR A 141 5.39 -9.11 -9.10
CA THR A 141 4.11 -8.69 -9.67
C THR A 141 3.11 -9.85 -9.68
N ALA A 142 3.53 -11.03 -10.13
CA ALA A 142 2.71 -12.23 -10.15
C ALA A 142 2.26 -12.65 -8.74
N ILE A 143 3.17 -12.62 -7.75
CA ILE A 143 2.85 -12.93 -6.35
C ILE A 143 1.87 -11.90 -5.78
N LYS A 144 2.09 -10.60 -6.02
CA LYS A 144 1.16 -9.55 -5.58
C LYS A 144 -0.23 -9.73 -6.16
N GLN A 145 -0.32 -10.07 -7.44
CA GLN A 145 -1.60 -10.32 -8.10
C GLN A 145 -2.32 -11.52 -7.46
N LEU A 146 -1.61 -12.62 -7.23
CA LEU A 146 -2.19 -13.81 -6.58
C LEU A 146 -2.70 -13.50 -5.17
N LEU A 147 -2.00 -12.66 -4.40
CA LEU A 147 -2.44 -12.22 -3.08
C LEU A 147 -3.66 -11.30 -3.18
N ALA A 148 -3.67 -10.37 -4.13
CA ALA A 148 -4.79 -9.46 -4.35
C ALA A 148 -6.07 -10.19 -4.78
N ASP A 149 -5.95 -11.16 -5.67
CA ASP A 149 -7.09 -11.95 -6.17
C ASP A 149 -7.74 -12.80 -5.07
N ARG A 150 -6.96 -13.26 -4.09
CA ARG A 150 -7.46 -14.10 -2.99
C ARG A 150 -7.86 -13.32 -1.74
N GLY A 151 -7.08 -12.30 -1.37
CA GLY A 151 -7.27 -11.52 -0.15
C GLY A 151 -8.19 -10.32 -0.32
N GLY A 152 -8.42 -9.88 -1.55
CA GLY A 152 -9.09 -8.60 -1.83
C GLY A 152 -8.28 -7.40 -1.33
N PRO A 153 -8.74 -6.17 -1.61
CA PRO A 153 -8.04 -4.94 -1.20
C PRO A 153 -8.18 -4.64 0.30
N ASN A 154 -9.00 -5.40 1.04
CA ASN A 154 -9.34 -5.07 2.41
C ASN A 154 -9.19 -6.29 3.33
N THR A 155 -8.08 -6.30 4.06
CA THR A 155 -7.70 -7.35 5.03
C THR A 155 -8.21 -7.05 6.45
N GLU A 156 -9.01 -6.00 6.64
CA GLU A 156 -9.55 -5.64 7.94
C GLU A 156 -10.65 -6.62 8.38
N LEU A 157 -10.74 -6.85 9.69
CA LEU A 157 -11.85 -7.59 10.28
C LEU A 157 -13.15 -6.82 10.03
N ARG A 158 -14.10 -7.46 9.35
CA ARG A 158 -15.42 -6.89 9.07
C ARG A 158 -16.29 -6.99 10.32
N LEU A 159 -16.27 -5.93 11.13
CA LEU A 159 -17.11 -5.82 12.32
C LEU A 159 -18.37 -5.00 12.00
N GLY A 160 -19.51 -5.48 12.47
CA GLY A 160 -20.80 -4.78 12.37
C GLY A 160 -20.88 -3.61 13.36
N ALA A 161 -21.75 -2.64 13.04
CA ALA A 161 -22.06 -1.52 13.93
C ALA A 161 -22.83 -1.97 15.18
N GLU A 162 -23.70 -2.97 15.02
CA GLU A 162 -24.46 -3.56 16.11
C GLU A 162 -23.58 -4.47 16.96
N ARG A 163 -23.79 -4.44 18.28
CA ARG A 163 -23.01 -5.19 19.26
C ARG A 163 -23.90 -6.20 19.98
N PRO A 164 -23.35 -7.36 20.38
CA PRO A 164 -21.94 -7.74 20.31
C PRO A 164 -21.50 -8.31 18.95
N ASN A 165 -20.27 -8.01 18.54
CA ASN A 165 -19.61 -8.70 17.44
C ASN A 165 -19.07 -10.05 17.95
N VAL A 166 -19.42 -11.15 17.28
CA VAL A 166 -18.98 -12.50 17.67
C VAL A 166 -17.93 -13.00 16.66
N ILE A 167 -16.72 -13.31 17.16
CA ILE A 167 -15.62 -13.86 16.36
C ILE A 167 -15.38 -15.31 16.82
N MET A 168 -15.64 -16.27 15.94
CA MET A 168 -15.37 -17.69 16.20
C MET A 168 -13.98 -18.07 15.67
N VAL A 169 -13.07 -18.48 16.57
CA VAL A 169 -11.71 -18.91 16.23
C VAL A 169 -11.65 -20.44 16.21
N VAL A 170 -11.31 -21.01 15.05
CA VAL A 170 -11.26 -22.48 14.84
C VAL A 170 -9.85 -22.95 14.44
N GLY A 171 -9.53 -24.22 14.69
CA GLY A 171 -8.23 -24.82 14.33
C GLY A 171 -7.82 -26.00 15.22
N VAL A 172 -6.75 -26.70 14.84
CA VAL A 172 -6.24 -27.89 15.56
C VAL A 172 -5.50 -27.54 16.86
N ASN A 173 -5.27 -28.52 17.74
CA ASN A 173 -4.50 -28.31 18.98
C ASN A 173 -3.07 -27.87 18.65
N GLY A 174 -2.53 -26.92 19.44
CA GLY A 174 -1.17 -26.40 19.24
C GLY A 174 -1.00 -25.30 18.17
N SER A 175 -2.03 -24.95 17.38
CA SER A 175 -1.94 -23.91 16.34
C SER A 175 -1.92 -22.46 16.86
N GLY A 176 -1.87 -22.26 18.18
CA GLY A 176 -1.83 -20.93 18.79
C GLY A 176 -3.17 -20.22 18.96
N LYS A 177 -4.32 -20.91 18.84
CA LYS A 177 -5.68 -20.30 18.96
C LYS A 177 -5.84 -19.41 20.20
N THR A 178 -5.60 -19.96 21.39
CA THR A 178 -5.76 -19.24 22.67
C THR A 178 -4.79 -18.06 22.78
N THR A 179 -3.56 -18.21 22.28
CA THR A 179 -2.56 -17.12 22.24
C THR A 179 -2.99 -15.99 21.32
N THR A 180 -3.56 -16.31 20.16
CA THR A 180 -4.08 -15.32 19.21
C THR A 180 -5.30 -14.60 19.78
N ILE A 181 -6.20 -15.30 20.48
CA ILE A 181 -7.32 -14.67 21.19
C ILE A 181 -6.81 -13.65 22.22
N GLY A 182 -5.80 -14.01 23.01
CA GLY A 182 -5.18 -13.08 23.96
C GLY A 182 -4.57 -11.85 23.30
N LYS A 183 -3.90 -12.01 22.14
CA LYS A 183 -3.34 -10.89 21.37
C LYS A 183 -4.40 -9.99 20.73
N LEU A 184 -5.56 -10.54 20.35
CA LEU A 184 -6.67 -9.77 19.78
C LEU A 184 -7.44 -8.99 20.85
N ALA A 185 -7.41 -9.45 22.11
CA ALA A 185 -8.11 -8.82 23.22
C ALA A 185 -7.31 -7.71 23.94
N ALA A 186 -5.97 -7.71 23.78
CA ALA A 186 -5.05 -6.72 24.35
C ALA A 186 -4.96 -5.45 23.50
#